data_AF-U5QHI6-F1
#
_entry.id   AF-U5QHI6-F1
#
_cell.length_a   1.000
_cell.length_b   1.000
_cell.length_c   1.000
_cell.angle_alpha   90.00
_cell.angle_beta   90.00
_cell.angle_gamma   90.00
#
_symmetry.space_group_name_H-M   'P 1'
#
loop_
_entity.id
_entity.type
_entity.pdbx_description
1 polymer ?
#
loop_
_entity_poly.entity_id
_entity_poly.type
_entity_poly.pdbx_seq_one_letter_code
_entity_poly.pdbx_strand_id
1 'polypeptide(L)'
;MYARGIGEDYLSALEAFVRAAIGAYRRGYSLERLKLELVASRKLTGNPALDANLAFSEEELGVRDLWLRLVYLALEMVGEPPPGEPLASNDPRADETGVELLVLGVIRAYRDGYTLDSFKFELLLEGRQFDDPEQAAILSQWMRIVFLCLQLREEPQNS
;
A
#
# COMPACT_ATOMS: atom_id res chain seq x y z
N MET A 1 28.17 4.76 13.14
CA MET A 1 28.01 3.49 12.38
C MET A 1 26.86 3.74 11.41
N TYR A 2 27.16 4.17 10.19
CA TYR A 2 26.17 4.70 9.23
C TYR A 2 25.82 3.66 8.15
N ALA A 3 24.52 3.54 7.90
CA ALA A 3 23.82 3.10 6.68
C ALA A 3 24.40 1.92 5.87
N ARG A 4 23.82 0.72 6.07
CA ARG A 4 23.76 -0.35 5.07
C ARG A 4 22.29 -0.80 4.95
N GLY A 5 21.70 -0.72 3.75
CA GLY A 5 20.44 -1.42 3.42
C GLY A 5 19.24 -0.59 2.97
N ILE A 6 19.27 0.75 3.04
CA ILE A 6 18.03 1.55 2.99
C ILE A 6 17.33 1.56 1.59
N GLY A 7 18.00 1.13 0.51
CA GLY A 7 17.46 1.19 -0.86
C GLY A 7 16.88 -0.12 -1.41
N GLU A 8 17.73 -1.13 -1.65
CA GLU A 8 17.30 -2.43 -2.21
C GLU A 8 16.44 -3.25 -1.25
N ASP A 9 16.79 -3.28 0.04
CA ASP A 9 16.01 -4.01 1.04
C ASP A 9 14.63 -3.38 1.22
N TYR A 10 14.53 -2.06 1.06
CA TYR A 10 13.28 -1.31 1.15
C TYR A 10 12.33 -1.60 -0.01
N LEU A 11 12.82 -1.51 -1.25
CA LEU A 11 11.99 -1.82 -2.43
C LEU A 11 11.57 -3.29 -2.43
N SER A 12 12.48 -4.19 -2.07
CA SER A 12 12.17 -5.61 -1.95
C SER A 12 11.13 -5.89 -0.86
N ALA A 13 11.22 -5.21 0.29
CA ALA A 13 10.22 -5.32 1.36
C ALA A 13 8.86 -4.77 0.92
N LEU A 14 8.84 -3.67 0.17
CA LEU A 14 7.61 -3.08 -0.36
C LEU A 14 6.94 -3.99 -1.41
N GLU A 15 7.72 -4.56 -2.32
CA GLU A 15 7.24 -5.56 -3.27
C GLU A 15 6.68 -6.79 -2.56
N ALA A 16 7.40 -7.34 -1.57
CA ALA A 16 6.94 -8.47 -0.79
C ALA A 16 5.62 -8.17 -0.07
N PHE A 17 5.50 -6.96 0.50
CA PHE A 17 4.26 -6.48 1.11
C PHE A 17 3.10 -6.43 0.09
N VAL A 18 3.32 -5.82 -1.09
CA VAL A 18 2.27 -5.69 -2.10
C VAL A 18 1.88 -7.06 -2.67
N ARG A 19 2.84 -7.95 -2.93
CA ARG A 19 2.56 -9.34 -3.35
C ARG A 19 1.72 -10.08 -2.32
N ALA A 20 2.06 -9.96 -1.04
CA ALA A 20 1.30 -10.58 0.04
C ALA A 20 -0.14 -10.04 0.11
N ALA A 21 -0.31 -8.72 -0.02
CA ALA A 21 -1.62 -8.07 -0.02
C ALA A 21 -2.48 -8.49 -1.22
N ILE A 22 -1.92 -8.52 -2.44
CA ILE A 22 -2.60 -9.06 -3.63
C ILE A 22 -2.99 -10.53 -3.42
N GLY A 23 -2.08 -11.34 -2.87
CA GLY A 23 -2.32 -12.74 -2.57
C GLY A 23 -3.46 -12.94 -1.58
N ALA A 24 -3.52 -12.12 -0.53
CA ALA A 24 -4.61 -12.14 0.45
C ALA A 24 -5.94 -11.72 -0.18
N TYR A 25 -5.94 -10.64 -0.97
CA TYR A 25 -7.11 -10.17 -1.71
C TYR A 25 -7.70 -11.27 -2.60
N ARG A 26 -6.86 -11.89 -3.44
CA ARG A 26 -7.26 -12.98 -4.36
C ARG A 26 -7.74 -14.24 -3.64
N ARG A 27 -7.31 -14.45 -2.39
CA ARG A 27 -7.80 -15.55 -1.53
C ARG A 27 -9.09 -15.20 -0.78
N GLY A 28 -9.64 -14.00 -1.00
CA GLY A 28 -10.91 -13.57 -0.41
C GLY A 28 -10.77 -13.02 1.02
N TYR A 29 -9.57 -12.66 1.47
CA TYR A 29 -9.40 -12.02 2.77
C TYR A 29 -9.86 -10.56 2.68
N SER A 30 -10.83 -10.18 3.50
CA SER A 30 -11.23 -8.79 3.65
C SER A 30 -10.14 -7.96 4.34
N LEU A 31 -10.14 -6.65 4.07
CA LEU A 31 -9.22 -5.72 4.73
C LEU A 31 -9.36 -5.79 6.26
N GLU A 32 -10.59 -5.79 6.77
CA GLU A 32 -10.89 -5.92 8.20
C GLU A 32 -10.33 -7.21 8.82
N ARG A 33 -10.43 -8.33 8.11
CA ARG A 33 -9.84 -9.59 8.56
C ARG A 33 -8.32 -9.50 8.65
N LEU A 34 -7.65 -8.88 7.67
CA LEU A 34 -6.21 -8.67 7.74
C LEU A 34 -5.81 -7.73 8.89
N LYS A 35 -6.60 -6.69 9.17
CA LYS A 35 -6.37 -5.82 10.34
C LYS A 35 -6.44 -6.61 11.65
N LEU A 36 -7.46 -7.46 11.80
CA LEU A 36 -7.62 -8.33 12.96
C LEU A 36 -6.46 -9.33 13.08
N GLU A 37 -6.03 -9.94 11.97
CA GLU A 37 -4.89 -10.86 11.94
C GLU A 37 -3.57 -10.16 12.29
N LEU A 38 -3.36 -8.92 11.83
CA LEU A 38 -2.18 -8.10 12.19
C LEU A 38 -2.14 -7.80 13.70
N VAL A 39 -3.28 -7.43 14.29
CA VAL A 39 -3.38 -7.18 15.74
C VAL A 39 -3.22 -8.48 16.54
N ALA A 40 -3.80 -9.59 16.08
CA ALA A 40 -3.71 -10.89 16.74
C ALA A 40 -2.29 -11.48 16.71
N SER A 41 -1.54 -11.23 15.63
CA SER A 41 -0.14 -11.66 15.47
C SER A 41 0.83 -11.00 16.46
N ARG A 42 0.39 -9.97 17.20
CA ARG A 42 1.19 -9.28 18.23
C ARG A 42 1.61 -10.16 19.42
N LYS A 43 1.03 -11.35 19.57
CA LYS A 43 1.29 -12.29 20.69
C LYS A 43 1.87 -13.64 20.22
N LEU A 44 2.68 -13.62 19.17
CA LEU A 44 3.12 -14.83 18.47
C LEU A 44 4.10 -15.70 19.28
N THR A 45 4.92 -15.12 20.17
CA THR A 45 6.00 -15.89 20.81
C THR A 45 5.69 -16.32 22.25
N GLY A 46 4.70 -15.69 22.89
CA GLY A 46 4.39 -15.93 24.31
C GLY A 46 5.47 -15.42 25.27
N ASN A 47 6.52 -14.77 24.76
CA ASN A 47 7.59 -14.15 25.51
C ASN A 47 7.37 -12.62 25.49
N PRO A 48 7.03 -11.99 26.63
CA PRO A 48 6.72 -10.56 26.69
C PRO A 48 7.85 -9.66 26.18
N ALA A 49 9.12 -10.07 26.33
CA ALA A 49 10.26 -9.28 25.87
C ALA A 49 10.47 -9.36 24.35
N LEU A 50 10.15 -10.50 23.73
CA LEU A 50 10.21 -10.64 22.28
C LEU A 50 8.98 -10.04 21.61
N ASP A 51 7.79 -10.28 22.17
CA ASP A 51 6.54 -9.73 21.68
C ASP A 51 6.54 -8.18 21.76
N ALA A 52 7.19 -7.57 22.75
CA ALA A 52 7.33 -6.11 22.83
C ALA A 52 8.25 -5.52 21.75
N ASN A 53 9.29 -6.26 21.33
CA ASN A 53 10.22 -5.82 20.28
C ASN A 53 9.72 -6.13 18.86
N LEU A 54 8.79 -7.07 18.72
CA LEU A 54 8.16 -7.47 17.46
C LEU A 54 6.80 -6.80 17.23
N ALA A 55 6.23 -6.16 18.26
CA ALA A 55 4.99 -5.43 18.15
C ALA A 55 5.18 -4.14 17.36
N PHE A 56 4.37 -3.96 16.33
CA PHE A 56 4.24 -2.68 15.64
C PHE A 56 3.75 -1.59 16.61
N SER A 57 4.28 -0.38 16.43
CA SER A 57 3.73 0.83 17.05
C SER A 57 2.34 1.14 16.46
N GLU A 58 1.54 1.97 17.14
CA GLU A 58 0.24 2.40 16.61
C GLU A 58 0.39 3.19 15.29
N GLU A 59 1.47 3.95 15.17
CA GLU A 59 1.82 4.69 13.95
C GLU A 59 2.16 3.74 12.79
N GLU A 60 2.97 2.71 13.05
CA GLU A 60 3.31 1.69 12.05
C GLU A 60 2.09 0.91 11.59
N LEU A 61 1.15 0.63 12.50
CA LEU A 61 -0.13 0.00 12.15
C LEU A 61 -0.97 0.91 11.27
N GLY A 62 -1.07 2.21 11.58
CA GLY A 62 -1.78 3.19 10.77
C GLY A 62 -1.22 3.31 9.34
N VAL A 63 0.12 3.33 9.22
CA VAL A 63 0.79 3.36 7.91
C VAL A 63 0.51 2.08 7.11
N ARG A 64 0.61 0.90 7.73
CA ARG A 64 0.34 -0.38 7.07
C ARG A 64 -1.13 -0.53 6.67
N ASP A 65 -2.05 -0.02 7.48
CA ASP A 65 -3.48 0.00 7.17
C ASP A 65 -3.75 0.80 5.90
N LEU A 66 -3.17 2.01 5.84
CA LEU A 66 -3.28 2.86 4.65
C LEU A 66 -2.68 2.20 3.40
N TRP A 67 -1.54 1.51 3.54
CA TRP A 67 -0.92 0.80 2.43
C TRP A 67 -1.76 -0.37 1.93
N LEU A 68 -2.37 -1.15 2.85
CA LEU A 68 -3.32 -2.20 2.49
C LEU A 68 -4.55 -1.62 1.76
N ARG A 69 -5.07 -0.49 2.26
CA ARG A 69 -6.19 0.22 1.62
C ARG A 69 -5.85 0.65 0.19
N LEU A 70 -4.67 1.22 -0.04
CA LEU A 70 -4.22 1.60 -1.39
C LEU A 70 -4.20 0.40 -2.35
N VAL A 71 -3.68 -0.76 -1.91
CA VAL A 71 -3.64 -1.98 -2.72
C VAL A 71 -5.05 -2.49 -3.02
N TYR A 72 -5.90 -2.63 -2.01
CA TYR A 72 -7.27 -3.15 -2.18
C TYR A 72 -8.09 -2.25 -3.10
N LEU A 73 -8.01 -0.94 -2.90
CA LEU A 73 -8.71 0.03 -3.72
C LEU A 73 -8.21 0.00 -5.17
N ALA A 74 -6.90 -0.12 -5.39
CA ALA A 74 -6.34 -0.26 -6.73
C ALA A 74 -6.85 -1.51 -7.45
N LEU A 75 -6.90 -2.66 -6.75
CA LEU A 75 -7.41 -3.93 -7.27
C LEU A 75 -8.90 -3.85 -7.66
N GLU A 76 -9.72 -3.25 -6.79
CA GLU A 76 -11.14 -3.04 -7.08
C GLU A 76 -11.36 -2.11 -8.29
N MET A 77 -10.64 -0.99 -8.34
CA MET A 77 -10.76 -0.02 -9.44
C MET A 77 -10.28 -0.59 -10.80
N VAL A 78 -9.40 -1.60 -10.80
CA VAL A 78 -9.01 -2.31 -12.03
C VAL A 78 -9.92 -3.50 -12.35
N GLY A 79 -10.96 -3.72 -11.57
CA GLY A 79 -11.99 -4.74 -11.80
C GLY A 79 -11.61 -6.15 -11.35
N GLU A 80 -10.66 -6.30 -10.42
CA GLU A 80 -10.48 -7.58 -9.75
C GLU A 80 -11.75 -7.91 -8.93
N PRO A 81 -12.15 -9.20 -8.87
CA PRO A 81 -13.33 -9.59 -8.13
C PRO A 81 -13.12 -9.30 -6.63
N PRO A 82 -14.06 -8.61 -5.97
CA PRO A 82 -13.91 -8.26 -4.57
C PRO A 82 -13.78 -9.52 -3.70
N PRO A 83 -13.05 -9.46 -2.59
CA PRO A 83 -13.10 -10.52 -1.59
C PRO A 83 -14.57 -10.73 -1.18
N GLY A 84 -14.98 -11.99 -0.99
CA GLY A 84 -16.40 -12.35 -0.81
C GLY A 84 -17.09 -11.68 0.39
N GLU A 85 -16.32 -11.03 1.27
CA GLU A 85 -16.82 -10.09 2.27
C GLU A 85 -16.62 -8.65 1.75
N PRO A 86 -17.69 -7.84 1.62
CA PRO A 86 -17.57 -6.45 1.18
C PRO A 86 -16.60 -5.68 2.07
N LEU A 87 -15.90 -4.69 1.49
CA LEU A 87 -15.11 -3.68 2.20
C LEU A 87 -16.01 -2.84 3.12
N ALA A 88 -16.47 -3.40 4.23
CA ALA A 88 -17.14 -2.64 5.28
C ALA A 88 -16.08 -2.00 6.18
N SER A 89 -15.34 -1.02 5.64
CA SER A 89 -14.65 -0.03 6.45
C SER A 89 -15.71 0.92 6.99
N ASN A 90 -16.28 0.61 8.16
CA ASN A 90 -17.23 1.48 8.87
C ASN A 90 -16.53 2.66 9.59
N ASP A 91 -15.30 3.03 9.23
CA ASP A 91 -14.62 4.19 9.81
C ASP A 91 -14.40 5.29 8.75
N PRO A 92 -15.31 6.28 8.65
CA PRO A 92 -15.19 7.41 7.73
C PRO A 92 -14.23 8.44 8.31
N ARG A 93 -12.93 8.11 8.39
CA ARG A 93 -11.92 9.02 8.95
C ARG A 93 -10.58 8.95 8.20
N ALA A 94 -10.60 9.47 6.98
CA ALA A 94 -9.52 10.26 6.34
C ALA A 94 -9.87 10.40 4.86
N ASP A 95 -10.11 11.63 4.39
CA ASP A 95 -10.18 12.07 2.98
C ASP A 95 -10.29 10.96 1.91
N GLU A 96 -11.42 10.24 1.91
CA GLU A 96 -11.63 9.09 1.01
C GLU A 96 -11.56 9.55 -0.45
N THR A 97 -12.03 10.77 -0.71
CA THR A 97 -11.99 11.41 -2.02
C THR A 97 -10.56 11.67 -2.50
N GLY A 98 -9.66 12.17 -1.64
CA GLY A 98 -8.27 12.43 -2.02
C GLY A 98 -7.50 11.15 -2.37
N VAL A 99 -7.65 10.09 -1.57
CA VAL A 99 -6.99 8.80 -1.79
C VAL A 99 -7.54 8.11 -3.05
N GLU A 100 -8.85 8.10 -3.25
CA GLU A 100 -9.48 7.54 -4.45
C GLU A 100 -9.03 8.27 -5.72
N LEU A 101 -8.99 9.60 -5.71
CA LEU A 101 -8.52 10.39 -6.83
C LEU A 101 -7.05 10.11 -7.15
N LEU A 102 -6.20 9.93 -6.14
CA LEU A 102 -4.81 9.54 -6.32
C LEU A 102 -4.70 8.16 -6.98
N VAL A 103 -5.42 7.16 -6.47
CA VAL A 103 -5.41 5.80 -7.04
C VAL A 103 -5.91 5.81 -8.48
N LEU A 104 -7.01 6.51 -8.76
CA LEU A 104 -7.55 6.66 -10.11
C LEU A 104 -6.56 7.33 -11.06
N GLY A 105 -5.90 8.40 -10.60
CA GLY A 105 -4.87 9.11 -11.37
C GLY A 105 -3.70 8.21 -11.73
N VAL A 106 -3.20 7.43 -10.76
CA VAL A 106 -2.11 6.47 -10.97
C VAL A 106 -2.53 5.35 -11.93
N ILE A 107 -3.73 4.78 -11.78
CA ILE A 107 -4.26 3.74 -12.68
C ILE A 107 -4.34 4.26 -14.11
N ARG A 108 -4.83 5.49 -14.30
CA ARG A 108 -4.90 6.11 -15.61
C ARG A 108 -3.51 6.30 -16.21
N ALA A 109 -2.57 6.87 -15.45
CA ALA A 109 -1.20 7.05 -15.91
C ALA A 109 -0.55 5.72 -16.32
N TYR A 110 -0.72 4.67 -15.51
CA TYR A 110 -0.22 3.33 -15.84
C TYR A 110 -0.82 2.81 -17.15
N ARG A 111 -2.14 2.93 -17.34
CA ARG A 111 -2.83 2.51 -18.57
C ARG A 111 -2.40 3.30 -19.81
N ASP A 112 -2.07 4.58 -19.61
CA ASP A 112 -1.56 5.47 -20.66
C ASP A 112 -0.06 5.20 -20.98
N GLY A 113 0.57 4.23 -20.30
CA GLY A 113 1.93 3.79 -20.57
C GLY A 113 3.02 4.57 -19.82
N TYR A 114 2.65 5.37 -18.83
CA TYR A 114 3.61 6.11 -18.02
C TYR A 114 4.37 5.18 -17.07
N THR A 115 5.64 5.48 -16.85
CA THR A 115 6.38 5.01 -15.67
C THR A 115 6.07 5.90 -14.47
N LEU A 116 6.29 5.40 -13.25
CA LEU A 116 6.11 6.18 -12.02
C LEU A 116 6.88 7.52 -12.06
N ASP A 117 8.12 7.50 -12.56
CA ASP A 117 8.97 8.69 -12.62
C ASP A 117 8.46 9.69 -13.65
N SER A 118 8.02 9.22 -14.83
CA SER A 118 7.43 10.10 -15.84
C SER A 118 6.11 10.73 -15.35
N PHE A 119 5.27 9.97 -14.65
CA PHE A 119 4.03 10.49 -14.09
C PHE A 119 4.29 11.54 -12.99
N LYS A 120 5.25 11.28 -12.09
CA LYS A 120 5.67 12.27 -11.08
C LYS A 120 6.21 13.54 -11.72
N PHE A 121 6.96 13.42 -12.81
CA PHE A 121 7.47 14.56 -13.55
C PHE A 121 6.36 15.40 -14.17
N GLU A 122 5.35 14.77 -14.80
CA GLU A 122 4.17 15.48 -15.32
C GLU A 122 3.41 16.22 -14.22
N LEU A 123 3.20 15.60 -13.05
CA LEU A 123 2.55 16.27 -11.91
C LEU A 123 3.30 17.53 -11.45
N LEU A 124 4.63 17.49 -11.49
CA LEU A 124 5.47 18.67 -11.19
C LEU A 124 5.29 19.77 -12.24
N LEU A 125 5.18 19.41 -13.53
CA LEU A 125 4.96 20.35 -14.63
C LEU A 125 3.57 21.00 -14.60
N GLU A 126 2.55 20.26 -14.16
CA GLU A 126 1.19 20.77 -13.97
C GLU A 126 1.06 21.77 -12.80
N GLY A 127 2.16 22.08 -12.10
CA GLY A 127 2.16 23.02 -10.99
C GLY A 127 1.50 22.46 -9.72
N ARG A 128 1.29 21.14 -9.64
CA ARG A 128 0.90 20.46 -8.40
C ARG A 128 2.14 20.24 -7.52
N GLN A 129 2.83 21.32 -7.19
CA GLN A 129 3.89 21.28 -6.19
C GLN A 129 3.26 21.18 -4.80
N PHE A 130 3.83 20.30 -3.99
CA PHE A 130 3.55 20.28 -2.56
C PHE A 130 4.54 21.24 -1.92
N ASP A 131 4.02 22.28 -1.26
CA ASP A 131 4.84 23.25 -0.52
C ASP A 131 5.57 22.56 0.66
N ASP A 132 5.03 21.42 1.11
CA ASP A 132 5.57 20.60 2.19
C ASP A 132 6.34 19.38 1.66
N PRO A 133 7.66 19.28 1.90
CA PRO A 133 8.48 18.16 1.46
C PRO A 133 8.08 16.82 2.13
N GLU A 134 7.50 16.85 3.32
CA GLU A 134 7.03 15.64 4.01
C GLU A 134 5.80 15.06 3.29
N GLN A 135 4.83 15.91 2.96
CA GLN A 135 3.66 15.50 2.18
C GLN A 135 4.04 15.00 0.79
N ALA A 136 5.03 15.64 0.14
CA ALA A 136 5.56 15.18 -1.14
C ALA A 136 6.14 13.76 -1.04
N ALA A 137 6.88 13.45 0.03
CA ALA A 137 7.45 12.13 0.26
C ALA A 137 6.36 11.08 0.51
N ILE A 138 5.36 11.39 1.32
CA ILE A 138 4.22 10.52 1.61
C ILE A 138 3.46 10.17 0.33
N LEU A 139 3.11 11.17 -0.47
CA LEU A 139 2.37 10.96 -1.73
C LEU A 139 3.20 10.21 -2.77
N SER A 140 4.50 10.52 -2.85
CA SER A 140 5.46 9.78 -3.69
C SER A 140 5.49 8.29 -3.34
N GLN A 141 5.35 7.96 -2.06
CA GLN A 141 5.29 6.59 -1.57
C GLN A 141 3.94 5.93 -1.85
N TRP A 142 2.81 6.64 -1.70
CA TRP A 142 1.49 6.11 -2.04
C TRP A 142 1.39 5.79 -3.54
N MET A 143 1.84 6.71 -4.40
CA MET A 143 1.90 6.47 -5.85
C MET A 143 2.74 5.24 -6.19
N ARG A 144 3.87 5.04 -5.48
CA ARG A 144 4.73 3.86 -5.68
C ARG A 144 4.01 2.56 -5.33
N ILE A 145 3.30 2.50 -4.20
CA ILE A 145 2.54 1.32 -3.79
C ILE A 145 1.49 0.94 -4.84
N VAL A 146 0.74 1.94 -5.35
CA VAL A 146 -0.27 1.71 -6.38
C VAL A 146 0.37 1.25 -7.70
N PHE A 147 1.46 1.89 -8.15
CA PHE A 147 2.20 1.45 -9.34
C PHE A 147 2.72 0.02 -9.22
N LEU A 148 3.36 -0.31 -8.09
CA LEU A 148 3.83 -1.67 -7.82
C LEU A 148 2.67 -2.66 -7.82
N CYS A 149 1.52 -2.29 -7.25
CA CYS A 149 0.33 -3.14 -7.29
C CYS A 149 -0.09 -3.46 -8.72
N LEU A 150 -0.09 -2.48 -9.62
CA LEU A 150 -0.47 -2.66 -11.03
C LEU A 150 0.54 -3.54 -11.77
N GLN A 151 1.84 -3.30 -11.57
CA GLN A 151 2.91 -4.11 -12.19
C GLN A 151 2.85 -5.57 -11.72
N LEU A 152 2.83 -5.77 -10.40
CA LEU A 152 2.88 -7.10 -9.77
C LEU A 152 1.60 -7.91 -10.02
N ARG A 153 0.47 -7.23 -10.26
CA ARG A 153 -0.79 -7.86 -10.65
C ARG A 153 -0.66 -8.55 -12.03
N GLU A 154 0.06 -7.93 -12.95
CA GLU A 154 0.23 -8.38 -14.34
C GLU A 154 1.33 -9.43 -14.52
N GLU A 155 2.23 -9.58 -13.53
CA GLU A 155 3.23 -10.63 -13.55
C GLU A 155 2.60 -12.03 -13.50
N PRO A 156 3.05 -12.97 -14.36
CA PRO A 156 2.63 -14.35 -14.28
C PRO A 156 3.05 -14.93 -12.93
N GLN A 157 2.09 -15.46 -12.17
CA GLN A 157 2.36 -16.15 -10.91
C GLN A 157 3.07 -17.48 -11.22
N ASN A 158 4.39 -17.44 -11.39
CA ASN A 158 5.20 -18.65 -11.44
C ASN A 158 5.07 -19.35 -10.07
N SER A 159 4.29 -20.44 -10.07
CA SER A 159 4.09 -21.35 -8.94
C SER A 159 5.21 -22.37 -8.86
#